data_AF-A0AAC9NU68-F1
#
_entry.id   AF-A0AAC9NU68-F1
#
_cell.length_a   1.000
_cell.length_b   1.000
_cell.length_c   1.000
_cell.angle_alpha   90.00
_cell.angle_beta   90.00
_cell.angle_gamma   90.00
#
_symmetry.space_group_name_H-M   'P 1'
#
loop_
_entity.id
_entity.type
_entity.pdbx_description
1 polymer ?
#
loop_
_entity_poly.entity_id
_entity_poly.type
_entity_poly.pdbx_seq_one_letter_code
_entity_poly.pdbx_strand_id
1 'polypeptide(L)'
;MKMKNTHHNSERAAKSIGNKFDTLRTWIETGIPVKKDAEGNELFKNGEPVYIDIPTSLNKFLRWSDDSLGIMSTSQSALIKYLSTESKDGKYVEFLLRETKQKLQKQKLLNSSGDLKNQLDEAWKLINAQNKDITKYLSEIKTLKDEVKALTAEQENIELSAKLKMDALEMQVNSLNDQISRLRNMRIIDDK
;
A
#
# COMPACT_ATOMS: atom_id res chain seq x y z
N MET A 1 36.18 58.66 -1.83
CA MET A 1 36.22 57.40 -2.62
C MET A 1 35.23 56.32 -2.14
N LYS A 2 34.09 56.65 -1.50
CA LYS A 2 33.12 55.67 -0.95
C LYS A 2 31.92 55.33 -1.87
N MET A 3 31.66 56.10 -2.93
CA MET A 3 30.43 55.95 -3.74
C MET A 3 30.43 54.74 -4.70
N LYS A 4 31.59 54.29 -5.19
CA LYS A 4 31.65 53.16 -6.14
C LYS A 4 31.21 51.82 -5.54
N ASN A 5 31.55 51.54 -4.28
CA ASN A 5 31.18 50.28 -3.61
C ASN A 5 29.69 50.19 -3.29
N THR A 6 29.04 51.31 -2.99
CA THR A 6 27.61 51.35 -2.62
C THR A 6 26.72 51.08 -3.83
N HIS A 7 27.07 51.61 -5.01
CA HIS A 7 26.35 51.34 -6.26
C HIS A 7 26.43 49.87 -6.66
N HIS A 8 27.64 49.28 -6.64
CA HIS A 8 27.84 47.88 -7.00
C HIS A 8 27.08 46.91 -6.09
N ASN A 9 27.05 47.18 -4.78
CA ASN A 9 26.26 46.38 -3.84
C ASN A 9 24.74 46.51 -4.06
N SER A 10 24.27 47.68 -4.48
CA SER A 10 22.85 47.89 -4.77
C SER A 10 22.38 47.17 -6.04
N GLU A 11 23.21 47.13 -7.08
CA GLU A 11 22.94 46.39 -8.31
C GLU A 11 22.93 44.87 -8.06
N ARG A 12 23.90 44.38 -7.28
CA ARG A 12 23.94 42.96 -6.87
C ARG A 12 22.70 42.56 -6.08
N ALA A 13 22.26 43.40 -5.14
CA ALA A 13 21.04 43.15 -4.36
C ALA A 13 19.80 43.16 -5.26
N ALA A 14 19.68 44.12 -6.19
CA ALA A 14 18.56 44.19 -7.13
C ALA A 14 18.51 42.95 -8.04
N LYS A 15 19.65 42.53 -8.60
CA LYS A 15 19.76 41.30 -9.40
C LYS A 15 19.33 40.07 -8.60
N SER A 16 19.80 39.95 -7.36
CA SER A 16 19.41 38.84 -6.50
C SER A 16 17.91 38.83 -6.19
N ILE A 17 17.28 39.98 -5.92
CA ILE A 17 15.83 40.05 -5.67
C ILE A 17 15.05 39.67 -6.94
N GLY A 18 15.50 40.10 -8.12
CA GLY A 18 14.96 39.67 -9.40
C GLY A 18 15.00 38.15 -9.55
N ASN A 19 16.18 37.54 -9.35
CA ASN A 19 16.34 36.08 -9.39
C ASN A 19 15.43 35.36 -8.38
N LYS A 20 15.24 35.89 -7.17
CA LYS A 20 14.30 35.32 -6.20
C LYS A 20 12.87 35.31 -6.76
N PHE A 21 12.40 36.41 -7.35
CA PHE A 21 11.06 36.46 -7.94
C PHE A 21 10.90 35.56 -9.16
N ASP A 22 11.90 35.50 -10.03
CA ASP A 22 11.90 34.63 -11.21
C ASP A 22 11.86 33.15 -10.80
N THR A 23 12.62 32.79 -9.77
CA THR A 23 12.63 31.45 -9.22
C THR A 23 11.27 31.08 -8.63
N LEU A 24 10.67 31.94 -7.81
CA LEU A 24 9.34 31.68 -7.24
C LEU A 24 8.28 31.54 -8.34
N ARG A 25 8.30 32.40 -9.37
CA ARG A 25 7.38 32.30 -10.52
C ARG A 25 7.56 30.98 -11.25
N THR A 26 8.81 30.61 -11.54
CA THR A 26 9.15 29.34 -12.19
C THR A 26 8.61 28.17 -11.38
N TRP A 27 8.77 28.18 -10.06
CA TRP A 27 8.26 27.11 -9.21
C TRP A 27 6.73 27.06 -9.14
N ILE A 28 6.04 28.21 -9.14
CA ILE A 28 4.58 28.26 -9.21
C ILE A 28 4.07 27.61 -10.51
N GLU A 29 4.75 27.87 -11.62
CA GLU A 29 4.39 27.33 -12.94
C GLU A 29 4.74 25.84 -13.04
N THR A 30 6.02 25.51 -12.89
CA THR A 30 6.59 24.19 -13.21
C THR A 30 6.56 23.21 -12.04
N GLY A 31 6.54 23.72 -10.80
CA GLY A 31 6.61 22.91 -9.59
C GLY A 31 7.86 23.21 -8.76
N ILE A 32 7.77 22.89 -7.48
CA ILE A 32 8.88 22.96 -6.53
C ILE A 32 9.80 21.77 -6.79
N PRO A 33 11.11 22.00 -7.01
CA PRO A 33 12.09 20.93 -7.21
C PRO A 33 12.23 20.00 -6.00
N VAL A 34 12.52 18.74 -6.29
CA VAL A 34 12.98 17.78 -5.28
C VAL A 34 14.44 18.07 -4.98
N LYS A 35 14.80 17.98 -3.69
CA LYS A 35 16.18 18.13 -3.23
C LYS A 35 17.03 17.02 -3.86
N LYS A 36 18.26 17.36 -4.24
CA LYS A 36 19.22 16.38 -4.73
C LYS A 36 20.16 15.90 -3.63
N ASP A 37 20.59 14.64 -3.72
CA ASP A 37 21.66 14.10 -2.89
C ASP A 37 23.05 14.56 -3.39
N ALA A 38 24.11 14.05 -2.75
CA ALA A 38 25.49 14.41 -3.10
C ALA A 38 25.91 13.91 -4.49
N GLU A 39 25.20 12.93 -5.06
CA GLU A 39 25.46 12.31 -6.36
C GLU A 39 24.62 12.97 -7.47
N GLY A 40 23.68 13.85 -7.10
CA GLY A 40 22.82 14.59 -8.02
C GLY A 40 21.47 13.92 -8.30
N ASN A 41 21.14 12.83 -7.59
CA ASN A 41 19.86 12.13 -7.71
C ASN A 41 18.79 12.80 -6.86
N GLU A 42 17.52 12.65 -7.25
CA GLU A 42 16.39 13.14 -6.46
C GLU A 42 16.27 12.38 -5.12
N LEU A 43 16.13 13.13 -4.04
CA LEU A 43 16.07 12.60 -2.69
C LEU A 43 14.64 12.22 -2.31
N PHE A 44 14.45 10.93 -2.00
CA PHE A 44 13.20 10.39 -1.46
C PHE A 44 13.42 9.88 -0.03
N LYS A 45 12.44 10.08 0.85
CA LYS A 45 12.45 9.56 2.22
C LYS A 45 11.13 8.85 2.47
N ASN A 46 11.21 7.55 2.79
CA ASN A 46 10.04 6.68 2.98
C ASN A 46 9.09 6.66 1.76
N GLY A 47 9.64 6.71 0.54
CA GLY A 47 8.86 6.78 -0.70
C GLY A 47 8.37 8.17 -1.08
N GLU A 48 8.41 9.16 -0.17
CA GLU A 48 7.99 10.53 -0.47
C GLU A 48 9.15 11.42 -0.91
N PRO A 49 8.98 12.28 -1.94
CA PRO A 49 10.02 13.21 -2.37
C PRO A 49 10.28 14.28 -1.32
N VAL A 50 11.57 14.54 -1.07
CA VAL A 50 12.02 15.60 -0.17
C VAL A 50 12.24 16.88 -0.98
N TYR A 51 11.30 17.81 -0.90
CA TYR A 51 11.40 19.09 -1.59
C TYR A 51 12.49 20.01 -1.01
N ILE A 52 13.01 20.92 -1.83
CA ILE A 52 13.87 22.01 -1.37
C ILE A 52 13.16 22.92 -0.36
N ASP A 53 13.90 23.59 0.53
CA ASP A 53 13.30 24.57 1.44
C ASP A 53 12.90 25.82 0.66
N ILE A 54 11.63 26.20 0.76
CA ILE A 54 11.09 27.38 0.08
C ILE A 54 10.89 28.51 1.09
N PRO A 55 11.08 29.77 0.70
CA PRO A 55 10.74 30.88 1.58
C PRO A 55 9.22 30.93 1.76
N THR A 56 8.76 30.83 3.00
CA THR A 56 7.32 30.87 3.36
C THR A 56 6.92 32.16 4.07
N SER A 57 7.87 33.08 4.26
CA SER A 57 7.66 34.37 4.90
C SER A 57 8.62 35.40 4.33
N LEU A 58 8.30 36.69 4.50
CA LEU A 58 9.17 37.79 4.07
C LEU A 58 10.57 37.67 4.68
N ASN A 59 10.67 37.35 5.97
CA ASN A 59 11.97 37.17 6.63
C ASN A 59 12.80 36.03 6.02
N LYS A 60 12.15 34.90 5.68
CA LYS A 60 12.84 33.81 4.96
C LYS A 60 13.24 34.24 3.55
N PHE A 61 12.38 34.96 2.83
CA PHE A 61 12.70 35.50 1.51
C PHE A 61 13.91 36.42 1.54
N LEU A 62 13.99 37.32 2.51
CA LEU A 62 15.12 38.24 2.67
C LEU A 62 16.42 37.49 2.97
N ARG A 63 16.38 36.49 3.86
CA ARG A 63 17.55 35.70 4.26
C ARG A 63 17.93 34.60 3.27
N TRP A 64 17.06 34.28 2.32
CA TRP A 64 17.31 33.24 1.33
C TRP A 64 18.56 33.58 0.49
N SER A 65 19.44 32.60 0.43
CA SER A 65 20.68 32.57 -0.35
C SER A 65 20.80 31.21 -1.02
N ASP A 66 21.15 31.22 -2.29
CA ASP A 66 21.38 30.03 -3.11
C ASP A 66 22.34 30.42 -4.24
N ASP A 67 23.58 29.95 -4.14
CA ASP A 67 24.64 30.30 -5.09
C ASP A 67 24.33 29.78 -6.51
N SER A 68 23.65 28.62 -6.61
CA SER A 68 23.31 28.02 -7.91
C SER A 68 22.31 28.86 -8.70
N LEU A 69 21.46 29.61 -7.99
CA LEU A 69 20.47 30.52 -8.55
C LEU A 69 20.96 31.99 -8.57
N GLY A 70 22.19 32.25 -8.12
CA GLY A 70 22.73 33.60 -7.97
C GLY A 70 21.93 34.45 -6.96
N ILE A 71 21.36 33.80 -5.95
CA ILE A 71 20.53 34.42 -4.92
C ILE A 71 21.38 34.65 -3.67
N MET A 72 21.31 35.85 -3.09
CA MET A 72 21.97 36.19 -1.83
C MET A 72 20.97 36.79 -0.83
N SER A 73 21.38 36.85 0.44
CA SER A 73 20.62 37.55 1.47
C SER A 73 20.54 39.05 1.16
N THR A 74 19.36 39.63 1.33
CA THR A 74 19.06 41.03 1.00
C THR A 74 18.32 41.72 2.14
N SER A 75 18.55 43.02 2.32
CA SER A 75 17.86 43.81 3.35
C SER A 75 16.46 44.25 2.92
N GLN A 76 15.61 44.57 3.90
CA GLN A 76 14.28 45.13 3.64
C GLN A 76 14.34 46.43 2.81
N SER A 77 15.33 47.29 3.06
CA SER A 77 15.53 48.53 2.30
C SER A 77 15.87 48.26 0.83
N ALA A 78 16.67 47.23 0.54
CA ALA A 78 16.98 46.82 -0.83
C ALA A 78 15.73 46.30 -1.56
N LEU A 79 14.90 45.51 -0.86
CA LEU A 79 13.63 45.02 -1.38
C LEU A 79 12.66 46.17 -1.71
N ILE A 80 12.48 47.12 -0.78
CA ILE A 80 11.61 48.29 -1.01
C ILE A 80 12.07 49.07 -2.23
N LYS A 81 13.38 49.35 -2.34
CA LYS A 81 13.95 50.06 -3.49
C LYS A 81 13.70 49.31 -4.80
N TYR A 82 13.90 47.99 -4.81
CA TYR A 82 13.64 47.16 -5.98
C TYR A 82 12.17 47.20 -6.39
N LEU A 83 11.25 46.99 -5.44
CA LEU A 83 9.81 47.01 -5.68
C LEU A 83 9.35 48.36 -6.26
N SER A 84 9.84 49.48 -5.71
CA SER A 84 9.53 50.81 -6.26
C SER A 84 10.03 51.00 -7.69
N THR A 85 11.20 50.46 -8.02
CA THR A 85 11.77 50.55 -9.39
C THR A 85 10.93 49.74 -10.38
N GLU A 86 10.36 48.64 -9.92
CA GLU A 86 9.56 47.69 -10.72
C GLU A 86 8.06 47.99 -10.72
N SER A 87 7.62 49.11 -10.11
CA SER A 87 6.20 49.44 -9.91
C SER A 87 5.40 48.32 -9.21
N LYS A 88 6.04 47.63 -8.27
CA LYS A 88 5.45 46.57 -7.43
C LYS A 88 5.35 47.03 -5.98
N ASP A 89 4.54 46.35 -5.18
CA ASP A 89 4.39 46.61 -3.75
C ASP A 89 4.68 45.36 -2.89
N GLY A 90 4.58 45.51 -1.56
CA GLY A 90 4.77 44.39 -0.64
C GLY A 90 3.77 43.24 -0.84
N LYS A 91 2.55 43.53 -1.32
CA LYS A 91 1.52 42.51 -1.58
C LYS A 91 1.94 41.56 -2.68
N TYR A 92 2.72 42.02 -3.66
CA TYR A 92 3.28 41.16 -4.70
C TYR A 92 4.19 40.06 -4.12
N VAL A 93 5.01 40.40 -3.13
CA VAL A 93 5.88 39.42 -2.44
C VAL A 93 5.05 38.42 -1.67
N GLU A 94 4.07 38.90 -0.91
CA GLU A 94 3.16 38.04 -0.14
C GLU A 94 2.38 37.09 -1.05
N PHE A 95 1.91 37.58 -2.19
CA PHE A 95 1.26 36.77 -3.22
C PHE A 95 2.18 35.64 -3.68
N LEU A 96 3.40 35.94 -4.15
CA LEU A 96 4.33 34.91 -4.63
C LEU A 96 4.66 33.87 -3.55
N LEU A 97 4.90 34.30 -2.32
CA LEU A 97 5.17 33.38 -1.20
C LEU A 97 3.98 32.46 -0.91
N ARG A 98 2.75 33.01 -0.97
CA ARG A 98 1.52 32.23 -0.78
C ARG A 98 1.30 31.22 -1.89
N GLU A 99 1.40 31.65 -3.15
CA GLU A 99 1.19 30.77 -4.31
C GLU A 99 2.24 29.64 -4.33
N THR A 100 3.51 29.95 -4.05
CA THR A 100 4.58 28.95 -3.96
C THR A 100 4.30 27.93 -2.86
N LYS A 101 3.83 28.39 -1.69
CA LYS A 101 3.44 27.50 -0.59
C LYS A 101 2.27 26.59 -0.97
N GLN A 102 1.25 27.13 -1.64
CA GLN A 102 0.10 26.35 -2.10
C GLN A 102 0.51 25.33 -3.16
N LYS A 103 1.41 25.70 -4.09
CA LYS A 103 1.98 24.79 -5.09
C LYS A 103 2.67 23.59 -4.41
N LEU A 104 3.52 23.84 -3.42
CA LEU A 104 4.17 22.78 -2.64
C LEU A 104 3.16 21.85 -1.97
N GLN A 105 2.13 22.42 -1.32
CA GLN A 105 1.07 21.64 -0.68
C GLN A 105 0.32 20.76 -1.68
N LYS A 106 -0.03 21.31 -2.85
CA LYS A 106 -0.71 20.57 -3.92
C LYS A 106 0.15 19.42 -4.46
N GLN A 107 1.44 19.63 -4.66
CA GLN A 107 2.36 18.57 -5.10
C GLN A 107 2.49 17.45 -4.06
N LYS A 108 2.60 17.78 -2.77
CA LYS A 108 2.60 16.77 -1.70
C LYS A 108 1.32 15.95 -1.69
N LEU A 109 0.16 16.61 -1.78
CA LEU A 109 -1.14 15.94 -1.84
C LEU A 109 -1.28 15.01 -3.04
N LEU A 110 -0.82 15.44 -4.23
CA LEU A 110 -0.86 14.63 -5.44
C LEU A 110 -0.03 13.35 -5.31
N ASN A 111 1.18 13.47 -4.75
CA ASN A 111 2.06 12.31 -4.56
C ASN A 111 1.47 11.32 -3.57
N SER A 112 1.03 11.78 -2.38
CA SER A 112 0.42 10.89 -1.39
C SER A 112 -0.89 10.26 -1.90
N SER A 113 -1.68 10.98 -2.71
CA SER A 113 -2.89 10.41 -3.34
C SER A 113 -2.56 9.35 -4.39
N GLY A 114 -1.45 9.50 -5.12
CA GLY A 114 -0.97 8.50 -6.07
C GLY A 114 -0.54 7.21 -5.36
N ASP A 115 0.21 7.35 -4.26
CA ASP A 115 0.65 6.20 -3.45
C ASP A 115 -0.52 5.46 -2.82
N LEU A 116 -1.49 6.18 -2.24
CA LEU A 116 -2.71 5.57 -1.70
C LEU A 116 -3.51 4.83 -2.76
N LYS A 117 -3.58 5.37 -3.99
CA LYS A 117 -4.26 4.70 -5.10
C LYS A 117 -3.55 3.41 -5.50
N ASN A 118 -2.23 3.42 -5.60
CA ASN A 118 -1.44 2.23 -5.91
C ASN A 118 -1.59 1.15 -4.82
N GLN A 119 -1.54 1.54 -3.54
CA GLN A 119 -1.79 0.63 -2.41
C GLN A 119 -3.19 0.02 -2.46
N LEU A 120 -4.20 0.83 -2.81
CA LEU A 120 -5.57 0.35 -2.96
C LEU A 120 -5.71 -0.66 -4.11
N ASP A 121 -5.06 -0.40 -5.24
CA ASP A 121 -5.07 -1.30 -6.40
C ASP A 121 -4.36 -2.64 -6.09
N GLU A 122 -3.25 -2.61 -5.35
CA GLU A 122 -2.55 -3.81 -4.88
C GLU A 122 -3.39 -4.61 -3.89
N ALA A 123 -4.01 -3.95 -2.91
CA ALA A 123 -4.91 -4.59 -1.96
C ALA A 123 -6.09 -5.26 -2.69
N TRP A 124 -6.68 -4.59 -3.68
CA TRP A 124 -7.75 -5.15 -4.50
C TRP A 124 -7.33 -6.40 -5.28
N LYS A 125 -6.12 -6.40 -5.85
CA LYS A 125 -5.58 -7.59 -6.53
C LYS A 125 -5.42 -8.77 -5.56
N LEU A 126 -4.90 -8.51 -4.37
CA LEU A 126 -4.73 -9.53 -3.33
C LEU A 126 -6.07 -10.11 -2.87
N ILE A 127 -7.06 -9.25 -2.58
CA ILE A 127 -8.41 -9.68 -2.20
C ILE A 127 -9.03 -10.55 -3.28
N ASN A 128 -8.90 -10.15 -4.55
CA ASN A 128 -9.45 -10.93 -5.67
C ASN A 128 -8.76 -12.29 -5.84
N ALA A 129 -7.45 -12.38 -5.63
CA ALA A 129 -6.74 -13.65 -5.64
C ALA A 129 -7.23 -14.57 -4.49
N GLN A 130 -7.32 -14.04 -3.27
CA GLN A 130 -7.80 -14.78 -2.10
C GLN A 130 -9.24 -15.27 -2.27
N ASN A 131 -10.13 -14.45 -2.84
CA ASN A 131 -11.51 -14.85 -3.11
C ASN A 131 -11.61 -16.00 -4.11
N LYS A 132 -10.72 -16.06 -5.11
CA LYS A 132 -10.64 -17.21 -6.03
C LYS A 132 -10.22 -18.48 -5.29
N ASP A 133 -9.21 -18.37 -4.43
CA ASP A 133 -8.74 -19.52 -3.63
C ASP A 133 -9.81 -20.01 -2.67
N ILE A 134 -10.52 -19.11 -1.98
CA ILE A 134 -11.66 -19.46 -1.11
C ILE A 134 -12.74 -20.19 -1.91
N THR A 135 -13.09 -19.71 -3.11
CA THR A 135 -14.08 -20.36 -3.96
C THR A 135 -13.66 -21.77 -4.34
N LYS A 136 -12.38 -21.97 -4.65
CA LYS A 136 -11.80 -23.29 -4.93
C LYS A 136 -11.92 -24.20 -3.70
N TYR A 137 -11.47 -23.76 -2.53
CA TYR A 137 -11.55 -24.56 -1.30
C TYR A 137 -12.98 -24.91 -0.92
N LEU A 138 -13.94 -24.00 -1.10
CA LEU A 138 -15.36 -24.29 -0.86
C LEU A 138 -15.88 -25.41 -1.79
N SER A 139 -15.45 -25.44 -3.05
CA SER A 139 -15.81 -26.52 -3.98
C SER A 139 -15.18 -27.86 -3.60
N GLU A 140 -13.92 -27.85 -3.14
CA GLU A 140 -13.23 -29.05 -2.66
C GLU A 140 -13.91 -29.61 -1.40
N ILE A 141 -14.24 -28.73 -0.43
CA ILE A 141 -14.98 -29.11 0.79
C ILE A 141 -16.32 -29.76 0.44
N LYS A 142 -17.06 -29.22 -0.54
CA LYS A 142 -18.33 -29.80 -0.97
C LYS A 142 -18.13 -31.22 -1.54
N THR A 143 -17.12 -31.39 -2.40
CA THR A 143 -16.80 -32.68 -3.01
C THR A 143 -16.45 -33.72 -1.94
N LEU A 144 -15.56 -33.36 -1.01
CA LEU A 144 -15.17 -34.23 0.10
C LEU A 144 -16.36 -34.59 1.01
N LYS A 145 -17.28 -33.65 1.23
CA LYS A 145 -18.49 -33.91 2.02
C LYS A 145 -19.40 -34.93 1.35
N ASP A 146 -19.56 -34.84 0.02
CA ASP A 146 -20.35 -35.80 -0.75
C ASP A 146 -19.68 -37.18 -0.77
N GLU A 147 -18.34 -37.24 -0.89
CA GLU A 147 -17.57 -38.49 -0.80
C GLU A 147 -17.70 -39.16 0.58
N VAL A 148 -17.56 -38.40 1.67
CA VAL A 148 -17.75 -38.93 3.03
C VAL A 148 -19.14 -39.52 3.19
N LYS A 149 -20.17 -38.83 2.70
CA LYS A 149 -21.55 -39.32 2.77
C LYS A 149 -21.73 -40.64 2.01
N ALA A 150 -21.13 -40.76 0.83
CA ALA A 150 -21.17 -41.98 0.03
C ALA A 150 -20.48 -43.14 0.75
N LEU A 151 -19.28 -42.90 1.29
CA LEU A 151 -18.51 -43.91 2.03
C LEU A 151 -19.22 -44.35 3.32
N THR A 152 -19.87 -43.44 4.04
CA THR A 152 -20.68 -43.81 5.22
C THR A 152 -21.82 -44.74 4.84
N ALA A 153 -22.56 -44.45 3.77
CA ALA A 153 -23.63 -45.32 3.29
C ALA A 153 -23.12 -46.70 2.82
N GLU A 154 -21.96 -46.74 2.17
CA GLU A 154 -21.32 -48.01 1.79
C GLU A 154 -20.93 -48.83 3.02
N GLN A 155 -20.35 -48.20 4.04
CA GLN A 155 -20.01 -48.86 5.29
C GLN A 155 -21.24 -49.45 5.99
N GLU A 156 -22.33 -48.69 6.12
CA GLU A 156 -23.59 -49.17 6.70
C GLU A 156 -24.15 -50.41 5.98
N ASN A 157 -24.06 -50.42 4.64
CA ASN A 157 -24.51 -51.55 3.83
C ASN A 157 -23.63 -52.80 4.03
N ILE A 158 -22.31 -52.62 4.12
CA ILE A 158 -21.36 -53.71 4.41
C ILE A 158 -21.64 -54.31 5.79
N GLU A 159 -21.83 -53.46 6.81
CA GLU A 159 -22.13 -53.89 8.18
C GLU A 159 -23.45 -54.68 8.24
N LEU A 160 -24.50 -54.21 7.55
CA LEU A 160 -25.78 -54.93 7.47
C LEU A 160 -25.63 -56.29 6.79
N SER A 161 -24.90 -56.35 5.66
CA SER A 161 -24.66 -57.61 4.94
C SER A 161 -23.86 -58.60 5.79
N ALA A 162 -22.84 -58.12 6.51
CA ALA A 162 -22.05 -58.95 7.41
C ALA A 162 -22.91 -59.53 8.54
N LYS A 163 -23.78 -58.71 9.14
CA LYS A 163 -24.71 -59.15 10.19
C LYS A 163 -25.66 -60.24 9.69
N LEU A 164 -26.30 -60.02 8.54
CA LEU A 164 -27.21 -61.03 7.93
C LEU A 164 -26.51 -62.35 7.64
N LYS A 165 -25.25 -62.30 7.18
CA LYS A 165 -24.44 -63.52 6.96
C LYS A 165 -24.10 -64.22 8.28
N MET A 166 -23.78 -63.48 9.34
CA MET A 166 -23.54 -64.06 10.66
C MET A 166 -24.80 -64.74 11.20
N ASP A 167 -25.95 -64.07 11.14
CA ASP A 167 -27.23 -64.63 11.59
C ASP A 167 -27.57 -65.92 10.83
N ALA A 168 -27.37 -65.93 9.51
CA ALA A 168 -27.60 -67.12 8.68
C ALA A 168 -26.65 -68.28 9.04
N LEU A 169 -25.38 -67.99 9.29
CA LEU A 169 -24.40 -69.00 9.72
C LEU A 169 -24.73 -69.54 11.12
N GLU A 170 -25.16 -68.69 12.04
CA GLU A 170 -25.57 -69.10 13.38
C GLU A 170 -26.78 -70.04 13.34
N MET A 171 -27.78 -69.74 12.50
CA MET A 171 -28.91 -70.65 12.26
C MET A 171 -28.48 -72.00 11.69
N GLN A 172 -27.54 -72.01 10.74
CA GLN A 172 -26.99 -73.26 10.18
C GLN A 172 -26.25 -74.08 11.24
N VAL A 173 -25.41 -73.44 12.05
CA VAL A 173 -24.68 -74.10 13.15
C VAL A 173 -25.65 -74.72 14.16
N ASN A 174 -26.69 -73.97 14.57
CA ASN A 174 -27.71 -74.47 15.50
C ASN A 174 -28.45 -75.69 14.91
N SER A 175 -28.84 -75.62 13.63
CA SER A 175 -29.48 -76.75 12.95
C SER A 175 -28.59 -78.00 12.89
N LEU A 176 -27.31 -77.84 12.57
CA LEU A 176 -26.34 -78.94 12.55
C LEU A 176 -26.13 -79.53 13.94
N ASN A 177 -26.05 -78.69 14.99
CA ASN A 177 -25.94 -79.15 16.37
C ASN A 177 -27.16 -79.97 16.81
N ASP A 178 -28.36 -79.56 16.42
CA ASP A 178 -29.60 -80.31 16.67
C ASP A 178 -29.57 -81.66 15.96
N GLN A 179 -29.14 -81.70 14.70
CA GLN A 179 -29.00 -82.95 13.93
C GLN A 179 -27.99 -83.91 14.59
N ILE A 180 -26.83 -83.41 15.00
CA ILE A 180 -25.81 -84.20 15.71
C ILE A 180 -26.38 -84.77 17.02
N SER A 181 -27.13 -83.97 17.77
CA SER A 181 -27.74 -84.39 19.03
C SER A 181 -28.76 -85.52 18.82
N ARG A 182 -29.59 -85.43 17.77
CA ARG A 182 -30.52 -86.51 17.39
C ARG A 182 -29.81 -87.80 17.00
N LEU A 183 -28.77 -87.71 16.17
CA LEU A 183 -27.96 -88.86 15.76
C LEU A 183 -27.31 -89.56 16.97
N ARG A 184 -26.77 -88.79 17.92
CA ARG A 184 -26.22 -89.34 19.18
C ARG A 184 -27.27 -90.10 19.98
N ASN A 185 -28.47 -89.54 20.12
CA ASN A 185 -29.54 -90.17 20.87
C ASN A 185 -30.05 -91.46 20.22
N MET A 186 -30.08 -91.54 18.88
CA MET A 186 -30.43 -92.78 18.17
C MET A 186 -29.37 -93.86 18.38
N ARG A 187 -28.08 -93.53 18.28
CA ARG A 187 -26.98 -94.49 18.49
C ARG A 187 -27.01 -95.14 19.89
N ILE A 188 -27.42 -94.38 20.91
CA ILE A 188 -27.56 -94.88 22.29
C ILE A 188 -28.69 -95.91 22.42
N ILE A 189 -29.70 -95.87 21.54
CA ILE A 189 -30.82 -96.81 21.54
C ILE A 189 -30.40 -98.12 20.84
N ASP A 190 -29.61 -98.04 19.77
CA ASP A 190 -29.14 -99.23 19.04
C ASP A 190 -28.05 -100.02 19.79
N ASP A 191 -27.33 -99.40 20.73
CA ASP A 191 -26.29 -100.03 21.57
C ASP A 191 -26.83 -100.65 22.90
N LYS A 192 -28.16 -100.74 23.10
CA LYS A 192 -28.82 -101.34 24.28
C LYS A 192 -29.58 -102.62 23.94
#